data_AF-A0A3A8WM69-F1
#
_entry.id   AF-A0A3A8WM69-F1
#
_cell.length_a   1.000
_cell.length_b   1.000
_cell.length_c   1.000
_cell.angle_alpha   90.00
_cell.angle_beta   90.00
_cell.angle_gamma   90.00
#
_symmetry.space_group_name_H-M   'P 1'
#
loop_
_entity.id
_entity.type
_entity.pdbx_description
1 polymer ?
#
loop_
_entity_poly.entity_id
_entity_poly.type
_entity_poly.pdbx_seq_one_letter_code
_entity_poly.pdbx_strand_id
1 'polypeptide(L)'
;MARKRPMTTEELFNRINGILKEKGRLPDILDYGLATHSPVPITNYEYGLKNKLDYGGNEGRTTSGGRWLCADRSGAETYLDMWIEYTADGKRCVSGLGTFKTLRTDDKAMHIMAALLADFIIEEYAYVNANLDDFTWGARHPGDVGSAPTGVERRGVDVHVIEESGEKSKWGYSCGTMKAALKRKDELLMKYNKVIVRDNATRKERIYENGG
;
A
#
# COMPACT_ATOMS: atom_id res chain seq x y z
N MET A 1 -7.49 0.64 18.67
CA MET A 1 -8.83 1.24 18.39
C MET A 1 -9.07 1.15 16.89
N ALA A 2 -10.28 0.81 16.45
CA ALA A 2 -10.59 0.77 15.01
C ALA A 2 -10.56 2.18 14.41
N ARG A 3 -9.92 2.34 13.22
CA ARG A 3 -9.91 3.62 12.51
C ARG A 3 -11.33 4.05 12.12
N LYS A 4 -11.58 5.36 12.10
CA LYS A 4 -12.86 5.98 11.68
C LYS A 4 -12.90 6.38 10.20
N ARG A 5 -11.73 6.39 9.54
CA ARG A 5 -11.57 6.71 8.11
C ARG A 5 -10.47 5.83 7.50
N PRO A 6 -10.48 5.62 6.18
CA PRO A 6 -9.42 4.90 5.50
C PRO A 6 -8.05 5.51 5.79
N MET A 7 -7.04 4.65 5.82
CA MET A 7 -5.64 5.10 5.82
C MET A 7 -5.35 5.78 4.48
N THR A 8 -4.64 6.90 4.49
CA THR A 8 -4.17 7.55 3.25
C THR A 8 -2.82 7.00 2.81
N THR A 9 -2.43 7.25 1.56
CA THR A 9 -1.08 6.93 1.06
C THR A 9 0.02 7.62 1.88
N GLU A 10 -0.18 8.88 2.30
CA GLU A 10 0.74 9.57 3.20
C GLU A 10 0.87 8.88 4.56
N GLU A 11 -0.26 8.51 5.17
CA GLU A 11 -0.27 7.82 6.46
C GLU A 11 0.42 6.46 6.39
N LEU A 12 0.20 5.71 5.30
CA LEU A 12 0.89 4.44 5.07
C LEU A 12 2.40 4.64 4.94
N PHE A 13 2.85 5.53 4.07
CA PHE A 13 4.28 5.80 3.90
C PHE A 13 4.94 6.19 5.21
N ASN A 14 4.36 7.16 5.94
CA ASN A 14 4.90 7.63 7.21
C ASN A 14 4.91 6.53 8.27
N ARG A 15 3.91 5.64 8.27
CA ARG A 15 3.84 4.51 9.19
C ARG A 15 4.97 3.51 8.92
N ILE A 16 5.18 3.13 7.66
CA ILE A 16 6.27 2.20 7.29
C ILE A 16 7.64 2.85 7.52
N ASN A 17 7.81 4.12 7.17
CA ASN A 17 9.02 4.88 7.46
C ASN A 17 9.34 4.91 8.97
N GLY A 18 8.33 5.08 9.82
CA GLY A 18 8.46 4.97 11.27
C GLY A 18 8.93 3.59 11.74
N ILE A 19 8.34 2.51 11.20
CA ILE A 19 8.75 1.13 11.50
C ILE A 19 10.21 0.88 11.09
N LEU A 20 10.61 1.33 9.90
CA LEU A 20 11.99 1.22 9.43
C LEU A 20 12.95 1.98 10.34
N LYS A 21 12.58 3.17 10.80
CA LYS A 21 13.36 3.96 11.76
C LYS A 21 13.52 3.24 13.09
N GLU A 22 12.42 2.72 13.66
CA GLU A 22 12.41 1.97 14.92
C GLU A 22 13.30 0.72 14.84
N LYS A 23 13.37 0.08 13.67
CA LYS A 23 14.21 -1.09 13.39
C LYS A 23 15.65 -0.75 13.01
N GLY A 24 16.02 0.53 12.94
CA GLY A 24 17.36 0.96 12.52
C GLY A 24 17.69 0.63 11.06
N ARG A 25 16.68 0.56 10.18
CA ARG A 25 16.81 0.19 8.76
C ARG A 25 16.80 1.39 7.81
N LEU A 26 16.63 2.61 8.33
CA LEU A 26 16.82 3.81 7.52
C LEU A 26 18.31 4.08 7.34
N PRO A 27 18.80 4.18 6.09
CA PRO A 27 20.21 4.39 5.86
C PRO A 27 20.60 5.85 6.06
N ASP A 28 21.79 6.08 6.63
CA ASP A 28 22.33 7.43 6.91
C ASP A 28 22.64 8.24 5.64
N ILE A 29 22.54 7.63 4.45
CA ILE A 29 22.78 8.31 3.17
C ILE A 29 21.57 9.15 2.71
N LEU A 30 20.41 8.99 3.35
CA LEU A 30 19.21 9.71 2.97
C LEU A 30 19.38 11.21 3.22
N ASP A 31 19.08 12.00 2.20
CA ASP A 31 18.83 13.43 2.34
C ASP A 31 17.45 13.65 2.94
N TYR A 32 16.44 12.98 2.35
CA TYR A 32 15.08 12.96 2.88
C TYR A 32 14.31 11.71 2.50
N GLY A 33 13.24 11.46 3.26
CA GLY A 33 12.16 10.54 2.94
C GLY A 33 10.84 11.25 3.17
N LEU A 34 10.12 11.59 2.09
CA LEU A 34 8.90 12.38 2.15
C LEU A 34 7.72 11.59 1.58
N ALA A 35 6.59 11.66 2.29
CA ALA A 35 5.33 11.16 1.78
C ALA A 35 4.82 11.98 0.59
N THR A 36 3.89 11.41 -0.17
CA THR A 36 3.20 12.12 -1.26
C THR A 36 2.54 13.43 -0.78
N HIS A 37 2.61 14.47 -1.62
CA HIS A 37 1.91 15.74 -1.39
C HIS A 37 0.44 15.71 -1.82
N SER A 38 -0.01 14.63 -2.47
CA SER A 38 -1.40 14.44 -2.91
C SER A 38 -1.94 13.13 -2.32
N PRO A 39 -2.17 13.09 -0.99
CA PRO A 39 -2.61 11.88 -0.32
C PRO A 39 -4.02 11.48 -0.79
N VAL A 40 -4.20 10.19 -1.07
CA VAL A 40 -5.51 9.60 -1.38
C VAL A 40 -5.88 8.54 -0.35
N PRO A 41 -7.18 8.34 -0.03
CA PRO A 41 -7.62 7.24 0.81
C PRO A 41 -7.38 5.88 0.15
N ILE A 42 -6.80 4.93 0.89
CA ILE A 42 -6.64 3.53 0.49
C ILE A 42 -7.84 2.76 1.04
N THR A 43 -8.80 2.46 0.17
CA THR A 43 -10.06 1.81 0.55
C THR A 43 -10.06 0.31 0.34
N ASN A 44 -9.09 -0.22 -0.39
CA ASN A 44 -8.94 -1.64 -0.67
C ASN A 44 -7.45 -1.99 -0.55
N TYR A 45 -7.11 -3.17 0.00
CA TYR A 45 -5.75 -3.71 0.02
C TYR A 45 -5.34 -4.37 -1.32
N GLU A 46 -6.25 -4.55 -2.27
CA GLU A 46 -5.97 -5.06 -3.62
C GLU A 46 -5.33 -4.01 -4.54
N TYR A 47 -4.21 -3.41 -4.09
CA TYR A 47 -3.36 -2.57 -4.92
C TYR A 47 -2.01 -3.24 -5.14
N GLY A 48 -1.35 -2.89 -6.23
CA GLY A 48 0.05 -3.23 -6.47
C GLY A 48 0.95 -2.10 -5.98
N LEU A 49 1.85 -2.40 -5.04
CA LEU A 49 2.97 -1.51 -4.75
C LEU A 49 3.94 -1.51 -5.94
N LYS A 50 4.25 -0.31 -6.43
CA LYS A 50 5.17 -0.06 -7.54
C LYS A 50 6.23 0.93 -7.11
N ASN A 51 7.36 0.88 -7.80
CA ASN A 51 8.51 1.70 -7.46
C ASN A 51 9.33 2.05 -8.70
N LYS A 52 10.15 3.09 -8.54
CA LYS A 52 11.24 3.44 -9.44
C LYS A 52 12.46 3.74 -8.59
N LEU A 53 13.48 2.90 -8.73
CA LEU A 53 14.81 3.16 -8.19
C LEU A 53 15.72 3.49 -9.37
N ASP A 54 16.27 4.70 -9.37
CA ASP A 54 17.04 5.20 -10.51
C ASP A 54 18.04 6.29 -10.06
N TYR A 55 18.93 6.67 -10.96
CA TYR A 55 19.72 7.88 -10.81
C TYR A 55 18.88 9.08 -11.24
N GLY A 56 18.87 10.12 -10.41
CA GLY A 56 18.24 11.40 -10.70
C GLY A 56 18.89 12.06 -11.90
N GLY A 57 18.08 12.76 -12.70
CA GLY A 57 18.60 13.73 -13.66
C GLY A 57 19.20 14.94 -12.94
N ASN A 58 19.98 15.75 -13.66
CA ASN A 58 20.51 17.01 -13.15
C ASN A 58 19.36 17.98 -12.79
N GLU A 59 18.77 17.88 -11.61
CA GLU A 59 17.89 18.92 -11.08
C GLU A 59 18.75 20.16 -10.81
N GLY A 60 18.68 21.11 -11.75
CA GLY A 60 19.50 22.31 -11.77
C GLY A 60 19.33 23.13 -10.49
N ARG A 61 20.44 23.43 -9.84
CA ARG A 61 20.50 24.37 -8.72
C ARG A 61 20.39 25.79 -9.26
N THR A 62 19.33 26.52 -8.93
CA THR A 62 19.16 27.93 -9.29
C THR A 62 20.21 28.77 -8.56
N THR A 63 21.16 29.37 -9.27
CA THR A 63 21.92 30.51 -8.74
C THR A 63 21.29 31.79 -9.24
N SER A 64 21.12 32.76 -8.35
CA SER A 64 20.76 34.15 -8.66
C SER A 64 21.66 34.69 -9.77
N GLY A 65 21.12 34.84 -10.99
CA GLY A 65 21.88 35.38 -12.13
C GLY A 65 21.56 34.79 -13.51
N GLY A 66 20.69 33.78 -13.62
CA GLY A 66 20.08 33.41 -14.91
C GLY A 66 21.05 32.87 -15.99
N ARG A 67 22.19 32.30 -15.60
CA ARG A 67 23.13 31.64 -16.53
C ARG A 67 23.25 30.14 -16.20
N TRP A 68 22.84 29.31 -17.15
CA TRP A 68 23.05 27.86 -17.12
C TRP A 68 24.52 27.55 -17.42
N LEU A 69 25.26 27.10 -16.42
CA LEU A 69 26.54 26.43 -16.62
C LEU A 69 26.30 24.93 -16.46
N CYS A 70 26.32 24.22 -17.59
CA CYS A 70 26.50 22.77 -17.59
C CYS A 70 27.99 22.50 -17.30
N ALA A 71 28.25 21.56 -16.39
CA ALA A 71 29.55 21.14 -15.83
C ALA A 71 29.97 21.96 -14.58
N ASP A 72 30.24 21.37 -13.41
CA ASP A 72 30.82 20.05 -13.11
C ASP A 72 30.37 19.48 -11.73
N ARG A 73 30.34 18.14 -11.64
CA ARG A 73 30.33 17.26 -10.44
C ARG A 73 29.24 17.48 -9.34
N SER A 74 28.41 16.44 -9.14
CA SER A 74 27.54 16.15 -7.96
C SER A 74 26.03 16.51 -8.01
N GLY A 75 25.42 16.60 -9.20
CA GLY A 75 23.97 16.89 -9.34
C GLY A 75 23.09 15.70 -9.72
N ALA A 76 23.63 14.49 -9.76
CA ALA A 76 22.80 13.29 -9.88
C ALA A 76 22.50 12.80 -8.46
N GLU A 77 21.32 12.25 -8.24
CA GLU A 77 20.79 11.92 -6.92
C GLU A 77 20.12 10.56 -7.03
N THR A 78 20.60 9.50 -6.36
CA THR A 78 19.84 8.25 -6.36
C THR A 78 18.51 8.49 -5.63
N TYR A 79 17.41 8.16 -6.29
CA TYR A 79 16.07 8.30 -5.72
C TYR A 79 15.30 7.00 -5.82
N LEU A 80 14.39 6.84 -4.86
CA LEU A 80 13.43 5.76 -4.80
C LEU A 80 12.04 6.38 -4.69
N ASP A 81 11.31 6.39 -5.80
CA ASP A 81 9.90 6.76 -5.83
C ASP A 81 9.02 5.52 -5.68
N MET A 82 7.92 5.66 -4.94
CA MET A 82 6.94 4.60 -4.74
C MET A 82 5.52 5.10 -4.95
N TRP A 83 4.68 4.24 -5.53
CA TRP A 83 3.26 4.51 -5.76
C TRP A 83 2.45 3.22 -5.69
N ILE A 84 1.14 3.38 -5.51
CA ILE A 84 0.18 2.28 -5.59
C ILE A 84 -0.54 2.31 -6.93
N GLU A 85 -0.73 1.13 -7.52
CA GLU A 85 -1.60 0.90 -8.67
C GLU A 85 -2.85 0.14 -8.24
N TYR A 86 -4.02 0.67 -8.55
CA TYR A 86 -5.30 0.06 -8.20
C TYR A 86 -6.33 0.31 -9.29
N THR A 87 -7.47 -0.38 -9.24
CA THR A 87 -8.59 -0.14 -10.15
C THR A 87 -9.70 0.59 -9.41
N ALA A 88 -10.13 1.73 -9.96
CA ALA A 88 -11.33 2.44 -9.52
C ALA A 88 -12.22 2.69 -10.72
N ASP A 89 -13.51 2.39 -10.59
CA ASP A 89 -14.51 2.53 -11.67
C ASP A 89 -14.10 1.86 -12.99
N GLY A 90 -13.47 0.69 -12.90
CA GLY A 90 -12.98 -0.07 -14.06
C GLY A 90 -11.77 0.55 -14.77
N LYS A 91 -11.18 1.61 -14.22
CA LYS A 91 -9.98 2.27 -14.76
C LYS A 91 -8.78 2.02 -13.86
N ARG A 92 -7.61 1.84 -14.48
CA ARG A 92 -6.34 1.78 -13.75
C ARG A 92 -6.00 3.18 -13.22
N CYS A 93 -5.81 3.27 -11.92
CA CYS A 93 -5.40 4.47 -11.21
C CYS A 93 -4.02 4.29 -10.61
N VAL A 94 -3.29 5.39 -10.50
CA VAL A 94 -1.96 5.46 -9.89
C VAL A 94 -2.01 6.55 -8.83
N SER A 95 -1.42 6.32 -7.67
CA SER A 95 -1.29 7.35 -6.64
C SER A 95 0.04 7.25 -5.93
N GLY A 96 0.74 8.37 -5.82
CA GLY A 96 2.02 8.45 -5.14
C GLY A 96 1.91 8.02 -3.68
N LEU A 97 2.93 7.31 -3.21
CA LEU A 97 3.07 6.87 -1.83
C LEU A 97 4.09 7.76 -1.11
N GLY A 98 5.30 7.84 -1.66
CA GLY A 98 6.36 8.71 -1.19
C GLY A 98 7.68 8.45 -1.89
N THR A 99 8.68 9.25 -1.54
CA THR A 99 9.98 9.30 -2.19
C THR A 99 11.08 9.31 -1.13
N PHE A 100 12.11 8.50 -1.35
CA PHE A 100 13.40 8.62 -0.67
C PHE A 100 14.44 9.16 -1.64
N LYS A 101 15.28 10.09 -1.17
CA LYS A 101 16.33 10.70 -1.99
C LYS A 101 17.64 10.75 -1.23
N THR A 102 18.75 10.62 -1.96
CA THR A 102 20.11 10.83 -1.46
C THR A 102 20.85 11.80 -2.38
N LEU A 103 21.87 12.48 -1.83
CA LEU A 103 22.82 13.30 -2.59
C LEU A 103 23.94 12.47 -3.24
N ARG A 104 23.88 11.14 -3.13
CA ARG A 104 24.91 10.21 -3.64
C ARG A 104 24.46 9.51 -4.92
N THR A 105 25.44 9.17 -5.76
CA THR A 105 25.25 8.49 -7.06
C THR A 105 26.21 7.34 -7.30
N ASP A 106 27.05 7.03 -6.32
CA ASP A 106 27.93 5.89 -6.43
C ASP A 106 27.14 4.57 -6.34
N ASP A 107 27.70 3.50 -6.90
CA ASP A 107 27.05 2.18 -6.95
C ASP A 107 26.65 1.66 -5.56
N LYS A 108 27.42 2.02 -4.53
CA LYS A 108 27.09 1.65 -3.15
C LYS A 108 25.81 2.36 -2.68
N ALA A 109 25.56 3.61 -3.08
CA ALA A 109 24.30 4.29 -2.81
C ALA A 109 23.12 3.59 -3.49
N MET A 110 23.28 3.16 -4.76
CA MET A 110 22.26 2.38 -5.48
C MET A 110 21.91 1.08 -4.74
N HIS A 111 22.93 0.31 -4.31
CA HIS A 111 22.71 -0.92 -3.54
C HIS A 111 22.04 -0.67 -2.18
N ILE A 112 22.42 0.41 -1.47
CA ILE A 112 21.79 0.79 -0.21
C ILE A 112 20.31 1.16 -0.42
N MET A 113 19.99 1.92 -1.46
CA MET A 113 18.61 2.29 -1.79
C MET A 113 17.77 1.09 -2.25
N ALA A 114 18.39 0.10 -2.92
CA ALA A 114 17.74 -1.16 -3.24
C ALA A 114 17.43 -2.00 -1.99
N ALA A 115 18.34 -2.01 -1.01
CA ALA A 115 18.08 -2.65 0.28
C ALA A 115 16.94 -1.96 1.04
N LEU A 116 16.92 -0.62 1.06
CA LEU A 116 15.82 0.16 1.64
C LEU A 116 14.48 -0.16 0.97
N LEU A 117 14.44 -0.29 -0.36
CA LEU A 117 13.24 -0.72 -1.09
C LEU A 117 12.77 -2.10 -0.64
N ALA A 118 13.67 -3.08 -0.55
CA ALA A 118 13.33 -4.43 -0.11
C ALA A 118 12.75 -4.42 1.31
N ASP A 119 13.39 -3.70 2.23
CA ASP A 119 12.90 -3.52 3.60
C ASP A 119 11.53 -2.84 3.62
N PHE A 120 11.32 -1.79 2.82
CA PHE A 120 10.03 -1.13 2.73
C PHE A 120 8.92 -2.08 2.28
N ILE A 121 9.15 -2.87 1.21
CA ILE A 121 8.16 -3.85 0.70
C ILE A 121 7.83 -4.89 1.78
N ILE A 122 8.83 -5.40 2.50
CA ILE A 122 8.63 -6.42 3.55
C ILE A 122 7.77 -5.86 4.68
N GLU A 123 8.10 -4.66 5.16
CA GLU A 123 7.39 -4.04 6.28
C GLU A 123 5.99 -3.54 5.90
N GLU A 124 5.83 -3.01 4.69
CA GLU A 124 4.53 -2.61 4.13
C GLU A 124 3.60 -3.83 4.02
N TYR A 125 4.07 -4.91 3.40
CA TYR A 125 3.29 -6.14 3.27
C TYR A 125 2.90 -6.72 4.64
N ALA A 126 3.85 -6.78 5.58
CA ALA A 126 3.57 -7.27 6.94
C ALA A 126 2.55 -6.37 7.67
N TYR A 127 2.68 -5.05 7.53
CA TYR A 127 1.79 -4.08 8.15
C TYR A 127 0.36 -4.18 7.60
N VAL A 128 0.19 -4.22 6.27
CA VAL A 128 -1.14 -4.34 5.64
C VAL A 128 -1.81 -5.64 6.05
N ASN A 129 -1.11 -6.78 5.99
CA ASN A 129 -1.70 -8.07 6.35
C ASN A 129 -2.06 -8.16 7.85
N ALA A 130 -1.29 -7.51 8.72
CA ALA A 130 -1.63 -7.43 10.14
C ALA A 130 -2.81 -6.49 10.43
N ASN A 131 -3.13 -5.57 9.51
CA ASN A 131 -4.12 -4.50 9.70
C ASN A 131 -5.14 -4.43 8.55
N LEU A 132 -5.54 -5.57 7.96
CA LEU A 132 -6.45 -5.61 6.78
C LEU A 132 -7.71 -4.76 6.96
N ASP A 133 -8.21 -4.67 8.19
CA ASP A 133 -9.40 -3.89 8.55
C ASP A 133 -9.27 -2.38 8.32
N ASP A 134 -8.03 -1.87 8.31
CA ASP A 134 -7.71 -0.48 8.02
C ASP A 134 -7.68 -0.18 6.52
N PHE A 135 -7.70 -1.22 5.69
CA PHE A 135 -7.66 -1.17 4.23
C PHE A 135 -8.92 -1.73 3.56
N THR A 136 -9.96 -2.04 4.33
CA THR A 136 -11.19 -2.66 3.81
C THR A 136 -12.39 -1.74 4.01
N TRP A 137 -12.48 -0.75 3.13
CA TRP A 137 -13.50 0.31 3.13
C TRP A 137 -14.35 0.23 1.87
N GLY A 138 -15.65 0.50 1.99
CA GLY A 138 -16.55 0.45 0.85
C GLY A 138 -16.26 1.55 -0.17
N ALA A 139 -16.24 1.19 -1.44
CA ALA A 139 -16.20 2.15 -2.53
C ALA A 139 -17.46 3.04 -2.51
N ARG A 140 -17.25 4.34 -2.75
CA ARG A 140 -18.27 5.36 -3.03
C ARG A 140 -19.25 4.85 -4.11
N HIS A 141 -20.55 5.13 -3.96
CA HIS A 141 -21.48 5.06 -5.11
C HIS A 141 -21.30 6.30 -5.99
N PRO A 142 -21.28 6.18 -7.33
CA PRO A 142 -21.10 7.32 -8.24
C PRO A 142 -22.13 8.46 -8.13
N GLY A 143 -23.20 8.30 -7.34
CA GLY A 143 -24.25 9.31 -7.14
C GLY A 143 -23.97 10.36 -6.05
N ASP A 144 -22.95 10.16 -5.20
CA ASP A 144 -22.71 11.04 -4.06
C ASP A 144 -21.73 12.17 -4.44
N VAL A 145 -22.26 13.17 -5.15
CA VAL A 145 -21.60 14.46 -5.38
C VAL A 145 -22.18 15.52 -4.45
N GLY A 146 -21.33 16.06 -3.58
CA GLY A 146 -21.62 17.24 -2.78
C GLY A 146 -21.52 16.99 -1.28
N SER A 147 -20.52 17.60 -0.64
CA SER A 147 -20.18 17.57 0.80
C SER A 147 -19.10 16.54 1.19
N ALA A 148 -18.13 17.02 1.95
CA ALA A 148 -17.06 16.21 2.53
C ALA A 148 -17.65 15.04 3.35
N PRO A 149 -17.09 13.82 3.24
CA PRO A 149 -17.70 12.63 3.82
C PRO A 149 -17.64 12.69 5.34
N THR A 150 -18.81 12.65 5.99
CA THR A 150 -18.95 12.46 7.44
C THR A 150 -18.98 10.98 7.86
N GLY A 151 -18.74 10.05 6.94
CA GLY A 151 -18.53 8.63 7.25
C GLY A 151 -18.30 7.80 5.99
N VAL A 152 -17.15 7.11 5.91
CA VAL A 152 -16.91 6.05 4.92
C VAL A 152 -17.23 4.74 5.63
N GLU A 153 -18.23 3.99 5.19
CA GLU A 153 -18.57 2.71 5.80
C GLU A 153 -17.67 1.60 5.25
N ARG A 154 -17.31 0.62 6.10
CA ARG A 154 -16.67 -0.61 5.63
C ARG A 154 -17.66 -1.38 4.76
N ARG A 155 -17.27 -1.78 3.55
CA ARG A 155 -18.06 -2.68 2.69
C ARG A 155 -17.13 -3.69 2.05
N GLY A 156 -17.72 -4.75 1.48
CA GLY A 156 -17.01 -5.90 0.95
C GLY A 156 -17.11 -7.09 1.89
N VAL A 157 -16.65 -8.24 1.39
CA VAL A 157 -16.72 -9.51 2.09
C VAL A 157 -15.40 -10.23 1.86
N ASP A 158 -14.66 -10.51 2.93
CA ASP A 158 -13.40 -11.23 2.84
C ASP A 158 -13.63 -12.74 2.95
N VAL A 159 -12.86 -13.49 2.17
CA VAL A 159 -12.90 -14.96 2.14
C VAL A 159 -11.51 -15.48 2.48
N HIS A 160 -11.42 -16.27 3.56
CA HIS A 160 -10.18 -16.86 4.03
C HIS A 160 -10.32 -18.36 4.20
N VAL A 161 -9.26 -19.08 3.93
CA VAL A 161 -9.16 -20.52 4.21
C VAL A 161 -8.76 -20.70 5.68
N ILE A 162 -9.29 -21.73 6.34
CA ILE A 162 -8.71 -22.25 7.58
C ILE A 162 -7.78 -23.40 7.20
N GLU A 163 -6.52 -23.28 7.59
CA GLU A 163 -5.51 -24.30 7.33
C GLU A 163 -5.76 -25.55 8.19
N GLU A 164 -5.09 -26.66 7.87
CA GLU A 164 -5.24 -27.92 8.62
C GLU A 164 -4.87 -27.77 10.11
N SER A 165 -3.98 -26.82 10.43
CA SER A 165 -3.63 -26.43 11.80
C SER A 165 -4.80 -25.84 12.60
N GLY A 166 -5.89 -25.48 11.92
CA GLY A 166 -7.02 -24.74 12.51
C GLY A 166 -6.81 -23.24 12.54
N GLU A 167 -5.66 -22.73 12.09
CA GLU A 167 -5.39 -21.29 11.99
C GLU A 167 -5.99 -20.69 10.72
N LYS A 168 -6.41 -19.43 10.82
CA LYS A 168 -6.83 -18.65 9.65
C LYS A 168 -5.62 -18.36 8.78
N SER A 169 -5.72 -18.69 7.50
CA SER A 169 -4.66 -18.42 6.53
C SER A 169 -4.29 -16.93 6.50
N LYS A 170 -2.98 -16.68 6.34
CA LYS A 170 -2.42 -15.33 6.18
C LYS A 170 -2.81 -14.68 4.85
N TRP A 171 -3.33 -15.45 3.90
CA TRP A 171 -3.83 -14.95 2.63
C TRP A 171 -5.35 -15.13 2.51
N GLY A 172 -5.99 -14.33 1.66
CA GLY A 172 -7.43 -14.36 1.43
C GLY A 172 -7.81 -13.60 0.17
N TYR A 173 -9.11 -13.57 -0.12
CA TYR A 173 -9.68 -12.76 -1.20
C TYR A 173 -10.61 -11.71 -0.61
N SER A 174 -10.53 -10.47 -1.10
CA SER A 174 -11.61 -9.53 -0.91
C SER A 174 -12.62 -9.66 -2.05
N CYS A 175 -13.89 -9.55 -1.73
CA CYS A 175 -14.95 -9.55 -2.71
C CYS A 175 -15.82 -8.31 -2.50
N GLY A 176 -16.10 -7.58 -3.58
CA GLY A 176 -16.95 -6.38 -3.52
C GLY A 176 -18.41 -6.68 -3.13
N THR A 177 -18.86 -7.95 -3.23
CA THR A 177 -20.22 -8.36 -2.86
C THR A 177 -20.24 -9.72 -2.17
N MET A 178 -21.26 -9.96 -1.33
CA MET A 178 -21.51 -11.27 -0.71
C MET A 178 -21.71 -12.37 -1.77
N LYS A 179 -22.34 -12.07 -2.91
CA LYS A 179 -22.51 -13.03 -4.00
C LYS A 179 -21.18 -13.50 -4.57
N ALA A 180 -20.25 -12.58 -4.82
CA ALA A 180 -18.91 -12.92 -5.29
C ALA A 180 -18.12 -13.72 -4.24
N ALA A 181 -18.24 -13.33 -2.96
CA ALA A 181 -17.60 -14.03 -1.86
C ALA A 181 -18.10 -15.47 -1.70
N LEU A 182 -19.41 -15.70 -1.81
CA LEU A 182 -19.99 -17.03 -1.73
C LEU A 182 -19.52 -17.92 -2.89
N LYS A 183 -19.45 -17.38 -4.11
CA LYS A 183 -18.88 -18.10 -5.25
C LYS A 183 -17.40 -18.48 -5.00
N ARG A 184 -16.60 -17.53 -4.51
CA ARG A 184 -15.19 -17.79 -4.17
C ARG A 184 -15.05 -18.82 -3.06
N LYS A 185 -15.93 -18.77 -2.07
CA LYS A 185 -16.02 -19.74 -0.99
C LYS A 185 -16.30 -21.14 -1.54
N ASP A 186 -17.24 -21.30 -2.48
CA ASP A 186 -17.51 -22.59 -3.12
C ASP A 186 -16.28 -23.13 -3.87
N GLU A 187 -15.57 -22.28 -4.62
CA GLU A 187 -14.32 -22.65 -5.31
C GLU A 187 -13.21 -23.10 -4.34
N LEU A 188 -13.11 -22.45 -3.17
CA LEU A 188 -12.14 -22.81 -2.14
C LEU A 188 -12.51 -24.10 -1.41
N LEU A 189 -13.80 -24.36 -1.15
CA LEU A 189 -14.25 -25.58 -0.50
C LEU A 189 -14.01 -26.85 -1.34
N MET A 190 -13.79 -26.72 -2.66
CA MET A 190 -13.33 -27.85 -3.49
C MET A 190 -11.92 -28.33 -3.15
N LYS A 191 -11.11 -27.49 -2.48
CA LYS A 191 -9.70 -27.76 -2.18
C LYS A 191 -9.40 -27.78 -0.68
N TYR A 192 -10.20 -27.09 0.12
CA TYR A 192 -9.97 -26.91 1.55
C TYR A 192 -11.20 -27.31 2.35
N ASN A 193 -10.97 -27.87 3.53
CA ASN A 193 -12.05 -28.39 4.37
C ASN A 193 -12.94 -27.29 4.96
N LYS A 194 -12.37 -26.10 5.24
CA LYS A 194 -13.08 -25.01 5.90
C LYS A 194 -12.71 -23.64 5.30
N VAL A 195 -13.73 -22.81 5.12
CA VAL A 195 -13.61 -21.44 4.58
C VAL A 195 -14.42 -20.48 5.44
N ILE A 196 -13.80 -19.36 5.82
CA ILE A 196 -14.43 -18.24 6.50
C ILE A 196 -14.88 -17.22 5.46
N VAL A 197 -16.13 -16.81 5.52
CA VAL A 197 -16.66 -15.63 4.83
C VAL A 197 -16.99 -14.58 5.87
N ARG A 198 -16.37 -13.40 5.76
CA ARG A 198 -16.54 -12.29 6.69
C ARG A 198 -17.22 -11.13 6.01
N ASP A 199 -18.34 -10.69 6.55
CA ASP A 199 -18.94 -9.41 6.15
C ASP A 199 -18.16 -8.26 6.80
N ASN A 200 -17.56 -7.38 5.99
CA ASN A 200 -16.66 -6.34 6.51
C ASN A 200 -17.40 -5.16 7.15
N ALA A 201 -18.68 -4.95 6.79
CA ALA A 201 -19.52 -3.94 7.40
C ALA A 201 -19.91 -4.35 8.83
N THR A 202 -20.38 -5.58 8.99
CA THR A 202 -20.90 -6.09 10.27
C THR A 202 -19.87 -6.83 11.12
N ARG A 203 -18.72 -7.20 10.52
CA ARG A 203 -17.65 -8.00 11.13
C ARG A 203 -18.06 -9.41 11.51
N LYS A 204 -19.25 -9.84 11.07
CA LYS A 204 -19.75 -11.19 11.30
C LYS A 204 -19.03 -12.16 10.37
N GLU A 205 -18.47 -13.20 10.96
CA GLU A 205 -17.84 -14.30 10.25
C GLU A 205 -18.81 -15.49 10.17
N ARG A 206 -18.81 -16.16 9.03
CA ARG A 206 -19.49 -17.44 8.83
C ARG A 206 -18.47 -18.45 8.35
N ILE A 207 -18.38 -19.57 9.05
CA ILE A 207 -17.54 -20.70 8.67
C ILE A 207 -18.39 -21.64 7.84
N TYR A 208 -17.83 -22.10 6.74
CA TYR A 208 -18.41 -23.10 5.87
C TYR A 208 -17.45 -24.29 5.81
N GLU A 209 -18.01 -25.49 5.80
CA GLU A 209 -17.24 -26.74 5.80
C GLU A 209 -17.67 -27.61 4.61
N ASN A 210 -16.73 -28.37 4.06
CA ASN A 210 -17.03 -29.28 2.95
C ASN A 210 -17.81 -30.49 3.50
N GLY A 211 -19.15 -30.49 3.34
CA GLY A 211 -20.03 -31.59 3.78
C GLY A 211 -21.20 -31.21 4.70
N GLY A 212 -21.53 -29.92 4.86
CA GLY A 212 -22.69 -29.43 5.63
C GLY A 212 -23.45 -28.31 4.95
#